data_AF-A8G4M2-F1
#
_entry.id   AF-A8G4M2-F1
#
_cell.length_a   1.000
_cell.length_b   1.000
_cell.length_c   1.000
_cell.angle_alpha   90.00
_cell.angle_beta   90.00
_cell.angle_gamma   90.00
#
_symmetry.space_group_name_H-M   'P 1'
#
loop_
_entity.id
_entity.type
_entity.pdbx_description
1 polymer ?
#
loop_
_entity_poly.entity_id
_entity_poly.type
_entity_poly.pdbx_seq_one_letter_code
_entity_poly.pdbx_strand_id
1 'polypeptide(L)'
;MGNEQTHPLHKTDKNIIDSLITKKTPEDLDFINLARLINRYNNFPGEIEIKNDIEKILKFWKVTKNELFLKTKNIWSKSFRPSSTNKDLVGSGFDTSN
;
A
#
# COMPACT_ATOMS: atom_id res chain seq x y z
N MET A 1 -19.51 -3.31 21.64
CA MET A 1 -19.52 -1.91 21.18
C MET A 1 -18.14 -1.53 20.68
N GLY A 2 -18.07 -0.80 19.56
CA GLY A 2 -17.00 0.16 19.24
C GLY A 2 -15.69 -0.38 18.67
N ASN A 3 -15.68 -1.04 17.51
CA ASN A 3 -14.43 -1.21 16.74
C ASN A 3 -14.60 -0.80 15.26
N GLU A 4 -15.54 0.11 14.97
CA GLU A 4 -15.64 0.77 13.68
C GLU A 4 -14.69 1.96 13.65
N GLN A 5 -13.39 1.71 13.86
CA GLN A 5 -12.40 2.77 13.68
C GLN A 5 -12.22 3.01 12.19
N THR A 6 -12.16 4.28 11.81
CA THR A 6 -11.81 4.72 10.46
C THR A 6 -10.34 5.11 10.46
N HIS A 7 -9.56 4.57 9.53
CA HIS A 7 -8.15 4.90 9.41
C HIS A 7 -8.02 6.35 8.91
N PRO A 8 -7.07 7.17 9.39
CA PRO A 8 -6.95 8.58 9.00
C PRO A 8 -6.73 8.77 7.49
N LEU A 9 -6.18 7.76 6.80
CA LEU A 9 -5.99 7.77 5.34
C LEU A 9 -7.12 7.09 4.56
N HIS A 10 -8.24 6.75 5.21
CA HIS A 10 -9.39 6.06 4.59
C HIS A 10 -9.75 6.64 3.23
N LYS A 11 -9.92 7.97 3.13
CA LYS A 11 -10.32 8.62 1.88
C LYS A 11 -9.31 8.38 0.74
N THR A 12 -8.03 8.51 1.04
CA THR A 12 -6.96 8.28 0.06
C THR A 12 -6.85 6.81 -0.31
N ASP A 13 -6.89 5.92 0.68
CA ASP A 13 -6.78 4.48 0.49
C ASP A 13 -8.01 3.93 -0.28
N LYS A 14 -9.21 4.47 -0.05
CA LYS A 14 -10.42 4.12 -0.80
C LYS A 14 -10.33 4.53 -2.27
N ASN A 15 -9.79 5.71 -2.57
CA ASN A 15 -9.55 6.12 -3.97
C ASN A 15 -8.56 5.19 -4.69
N ILE A 16 -7.52 4.72 -3.98
CA ILE A 16 -6.59 3.73 -4.52
C ILE A 16 -7.35 2.42 -4.81
N ILE A 17 -8.12 1.92 -3.84
CA ILE A 17 -8.91 0.68 -3.99
C ILE A 17 -9.87 0.76 -5.18
N ASP A 18 -10.58 1.88 -5.33
CA ASP A 18 -11.51 2.11 -6.44
C ASP A 18 -10.79 2.09 -7.81
N SER A 19 -9.60 2.67 -7.87
CA SER A 19 -8.75 2.55 -9.06
C SER A 19 -8.25 1.12 -9.29
N LEU A 20 -7.93 0.36 -8.24
CA LEU A 20 -7.39 -1.00 -8.37
C LEU A 20 -8.47 -2.01 -8.80
N ILE A 21 -9.69 -1.90 -8.27
CA ILE A 21 -10.76 -2.87 -8.53
C ILE A 21 -11.24 -2.85 -9.99
N THR A 22 -11.03 -1.72 -10.69
CA THR A 22 -11.39 -1.56 -12.11
C THR A 22 -10.27 -1.97 -13.07
N LYS A 23 -9.02 -2.10 -12.58
CA LYS A 23 -7.86 -2.47 -13.41
C LYS A 23 -7.83 -3.97 -13.69
N LYS A 24 -8.05 -4.34 -14.95
CA LYS A 24 -7.92 -5.74 -15.43
C LYS A 24 -6.47 -6.21 -15.56
N THR A 25 -5.56 -5.30 -15.89
CA THR A 25 -4.13 -5.57 -16.10
C THR A 25 -3.31 -4.67 -15.18
N PRO A 26 -3.00 -5.12 -13.94
CA PRO A 26 -2.24 -4.33 -12.98
C PRO A 26 -0.79 -4.11 -13.40
N GLU A 27 -0.31 -2.89 -13.18
CA GLU A 27 1.07 -2.47 -13.37
C GLU A 27 1.87 -2.64 -12.06
N ASP A 28 3.19 -2.49 -12.13
CA ASP A 28 4.07 -2.67 -10.97
C ASP A 28 3.69 -1.76 -9.78
N LEU A 29 3.29 -0.51 -10.05
CA LEU A 29 2.83 0.43 -9.02
C LEU A 29 1.52 -0.02 -8.36
N ASP A 30 0.64 -0.67 -9.10
CA ASP A 30 -0.63 -1.18 -8.57
C ASP A 30 -0.39 -2.32 -7.57
N PHE A 31 0.53 -3.23 -7.90
CA PHE A 31 0.96 -4.28 -6.98
C PHE A 31 1.61 -3.71 -5.72
N ILE A 32 2.44 -2.67 -5.86
CA ILE A 32 3.05 -1.98 -4.70
C ILE A 32 1.97 -1.35 -3.82
N ASN A 33 1.00 -0.65 -4.42
CA ASN A 33 -0.09 -0.02 -3.69
C ASN A 33 -0.94 -1.06 -2.96
N LEU A 34 -1.29 -2.18 -3.59
CA LEU A 34 -2.05 -3.25 -2.96
C LEU A 34 -1.29 -3.86 -1.77
N ALA A 35 0.02 -4.13 -1.92
CA ALA A 35 0.84 -4.65 -0.83
C ALA A 35 0.92 -3.68 0.36
N ARG A 36 1.04 -2.37 0.07
CA ARG A 36 1.02 -1.31 1.09
C ARG A 36 -0.31 -1.28 1.84
N LEU A 37 -1.43 -1.38 1.13
CA LEU A 37 -2.77 -1.44 1.74
C LEU A 37 -2.93 -2.68 2.63
N ILE A 38 -2.48 -3.85 2.18
CA ILE A 38 -2.51 -5.08 2.99
C ILE A 38 -1.73 -4.88 4.29
N ASN A 39 -0.49 -4.39 4.23
CA ASN A 39 0.32 -4.17 5.43
C ASN A 39 -0.32 -3.16 6.39
N ARG A 40 -0.91 -2.08 5.85
CA ARG A 40 -1.59 -1.05 6.65
C ARG A 40 -2.79 -1.61 7.40
N TYR A 41 -3.64 -2.40 6.73
CA TYR A 41 -4.92 -2.84 7.28
C TYR A 41 -4.90 -4.23 7.95
N ASN A 42 -3.81 -5.00 7.82
CA ASN A 42 -3.73 -6.38 8.34
C ASN A 42 -4.06 -6.50 9.84
N ASN A 43 -3.59 -5.55 10.66
CA ASN A 43 -3.80 -5.56 12.11
C ASN A 43 -4.54 -4.31 12.61
N PHE A 44 -5.20 -3.57 11.71
CA PHE A 44 -5.96 -2.38 12.07
C PHE A 44 -7.35 -2.81 12.60
N PRO A 45 -7.81 -2.34 13.77
CA PRO A 45 -9.18 -2.59 14.20
C PRO A 45 -10.16 -1.77 13.34
N GLY A 46 -11.18 -2.40 12.75
CA GLY A 46 -12.15 -1.71 11.87
C GLY A 46 -11.84 -1.83 10.37
N GLU A 47 -12.43 -0.94 9.56
CA GLU A 47 -12.25 -0.84 8.10
C GLU A 47 -12.52 -2.16 7.36
N ILE A 48 -13.60 -2.85 7.77
CA ILE A 48 -13.99 -4.17 7.25
C ILE A 48 -14.25 -4.10 5.74
N GLU A 49 -14.85 -3.02 5.26
CA GLU A 49 -15.09 -2.81 3.83
C GLU A 49 -13.80 -2.74 3.03
N ILE A 50 -12.82 -1.95 3.48
CA ILE A 50 -11.51 -1.85 2.84
C ILE A 50 -10.81 -3.22 2.83
N LYS A 51 -10.82 -3.95 3.95
CA LYS A 51 -10.24 -5.30 4.02
C LYS A 51 -10.91 -6.25 3.02
N ASN A 52 -12.23 -6.22 2.93
CA ASN A 52 -12.97 -7.04 1.99
C ASN A 52 -12.66 -6.66 0.54
N ASP A 53 -12.54 -5.38 0.22
CA ASP A 53 -12.19 -4.93 -1.12
C ASP A 53 -10.75 -5.32 -1.51
N ILE A 54 -9.80 -5.26 -0.57
CA ILE A 54 -8.44 -5.79 -0.77
C ILE A 54 -8.48 -7.28 -1.15
N GLU A 55 -9.27 -8.09 -0.43
CA GLU A 55 -9.43 -9.52 -0.74
C GLU A 55 -10.10 -9.75 -2.10
N LYS A 56 -11.07 -8.90 -2.49
CA LYS A 56 -11.69 -8.96 -3.81
C LYS A 56 -10.67 -8.66 -4.92
N ILE A 57 -9.81 -7.66 -4.74
CA ILE A 57 -8.77 -7.31 -5.72
C ILE A 57 -7.78 -8.48 -5.89
N LEU A 58 -7.32 -9.09 -4.78
CA LEU A 58 -6.45 -10.28 -4.82
C LEU A 58 -7.07 -11.41 -5.65
N LYS A 59 -8.36 -11.71 -5.42
CA LYS A 59 -9.11 -12.72 -6.18
C LYS A 59 -9.29 -12.33 -7.65
N PHE A 60 -9.61 -11.07 -7.92
CA PHE A 60 -9.85 -10.56 -9.27
C PHE A 60 -8.58 -10.63 -10.13
N TRP A 61 -7.43 -10.27 -9.56
CA TRP A 61 -6.13 -10.39 -10.22
C TRP A 61 -5.54 -11.80 -10.16
N LYS A 62 -6.20 -12.73 -9.46
CA LYS A 62 -5.76 -14.12 -9.26
C LYS A 62 -4.35 -14.22 -8.67
N VAL A 63 -4.03 -13.37 -7.69
CA VAL A 63 -2.74 -13.38 -7.00
C VAL A 63 -2.92 -13.67 -5.51
N THR A 64 -2.05 -14.50 -4.94
CA THR A 64 -2.00 -14.68 -3.48
C THR A 64 -1.22 -13.55 -2.82
N LYS A 65 -1.43 -13.35 -1.51
CA LYS A 65 -0.65 -12.37 -0.71
C LYS A 65 0.85 -12.65 -0.82
N ASN A 66 1.26 -13.92 -0.74
CA ASN A 66 2.67 -14.29 -0.81
C ASN A 66 3.28 -13.96 -2.18
N GLU A 67 2.59 -14.29 -3.28
CA GLU A 67 3.03 -13.91 -4.63
C GLU A 67 3.10 -12.39 -4.82
N LEU A 68 2.12 -11.65 -4.29
CA LEU A 68 2.13 -10.20 -4.30
C LEU A 68 3.37 -9.63 -3.58
N PHE A 69 3.68 -10.13 -2.38
CA PHE A 69 4.87 -9.68 -1.64
C PHE A 69 6.19 -10.06 -2.33
N LEU A 70 6.27 -11.25 -2.93
CA LEU A 70 7.44 -11.65 -3.70
C LEU A 70 7.63 -10.76 -4.95
N LYS A 71 6.54 -10.51 -5.67
CA LYS A 71 6.53 -9.63 -6.86
C LYS A 71 6.93 -8.22 -6.51
N THR A 72 6.35 -7.64 -5.47
CA THR A 72 6.71 -6.29 -5.01
C THR A 72 8.16 -6.23 -4.57
N LYS A 73 8.67 -7.20 -3.80
CA LYS A 73 10.09 -7.27 -3.44
C LYS A 73 11.00 -7.27 -4.68
N ASN A 74 10.64 -8.03 -5.71
CA ASN A 74 11.39 -8.06 -6.97
C ASN A 74 11.36 -6.70 -7.70
N ILE A 75 10.21 -6.02 -7.73
CA ILE A 75 10.07 -4.67 -8.29
C ILE A 75 10.99 -3.68 -7.56
N TRP A 76 11.00 -3.70 -6.23
CA TRP A 76 11.90 -2.87 -5.41
C TRP A 76 13.38 -3.16 -5.70
N SER A 77 13.76 -4.43 -5.83
CA SER A 77 15.14 -4.81 -6.17
C SER A 77 15.57 -4.41 -7.59
N LYS A 78 14.63 -4.35 -8.54
CA LYS A 78 14.89 -4.11 -9.97
C LYS A 78 15.04 -2.63 -10.36
N SER A 79 15.12 -1.71 -9.40
CA SER A 79 15.26 -0.25 -9.61
C SER A 79 13.95 0.56 -9.50
N PHE A 80 12.91 0.07 -8.80
CA PHE A 80 11.83 0.96 -8.39
C PHE A 80 12.35 1.96 -7.35
N ARG A 81 12.44 3.22 -7.77
CA ARG A 81 12.61 4.38 -6.90
C ARG A 81 11.31 5.17 -6.97
N PRO A 82 10.52 5.29 -5.89
CA PRO A 82 9.38 6.20 -5.90
C PRO A 82 9.93 7.58 -6.28
N SER A 83 9.41 8.15 -7.38
CA SER A 83 9.96 9.36 -8.00
C SER A 83 10.18 10.45 -6.94
N SER A 84 11.43 10.93 -6.85
CA SER A 84 11.90 12.04 -6.02
C SER A 84 11.23 12.21 -4.66
N THR A 85 11.59 11.38 -3.67
CA THR A 85 11.92 12.04 -2.39
C THR A 85 13.03 13.01 -2.75
N ASN A 86 12.78 14.32 -2.66
CA ASN A 86 13.82 15.34 -2.77
C ASN A 86 15.05 14.80 -2.04
N LYS A 87 16.12 14.53 -2.79
CA LYS A 87 17.41 14.11 -2.23
C LYS A 87 17.99 15.18 -1.29
N ASP A 88 17.32 16.34 -1.26
CA ASP A 88 17.53 17.54 -0.45
C ASP A 88 16.78 17.54 0.90
N LEU A 89 15.90 16.57 1.18
CA LEU A 89 15.18 16.48 2.47
C LEU A 89 15.75 15.44 3.44
N VAL A 90 16.93 14.89 3.15
CA VAL A 90 17.82 14.40 4.21
C VAL A 90 18.62 15.61 4.70
N GLY A 91 17.92 16.52 5.40
CA GLY A 91 18.61 17.55 6.16
C GLY A 91 19.58 16.87 7.12
N SER A 92 20.84 17.27 7.05
CA SER A 92 21.88 17.01 8.05
C SER A 92 21.43 17.55 9.42
N GLY A 93 20.50 16.86 10.05
CA GLY A 93 19.99 17.12 11.39
C GLY A 93 20.63 16.19 12.40
N PHE A 94 21.96 16.05 12.36
CA PHE A 94 22.73 15.49 13.47
C PHE A 94 24.00 16.32 13.59
N ASP A 95 23.83 17.60 13.94
CA ASP A 95 24.92 18.42 14.45
C ASP A 95 24.76 18.53 15.96
N THR A 96 25.68 17.87 16.66
CA THR A 96 25.91 17.93 18.09
C THR A 96 26.44 19.32 18.48
N SER A 97 25.73 20.06 19.35
CA SER A 97 26.32 20.96 20.35
C SER A 97 25.22 21.60 21.22
N ASN A 98 25.20 21.27 22.52
CA ASN A 98 25.42 22.24 23.62
C ASN A 98 25.45 21.52 24.97
#